data_AF-A0A1I3FNV5-F1
#
_entry.id   AF-A0A1I3FNV5-F1
#
_cell.length_a   1.000
_cell.length_b   1.000
_cell.length_c   1.000
_cell.angle_alpha   90.00
_cell.angle_beta   90.00
_cell.angle_gamma   90.00
#
_symmetry.space_group_name_H-M   'P 1'
#
loop_
_entity.id
_entity.type
_entity.pdbx_description
1 polymer ?
#
loop_
_entity_poly.entity_id
_entity_poly.type
_entity_poly.pdbx_seq_one_letter_code
_entity_poly.pdbx_strand_id
1 'polypeptide(L)' 'AEVQDSLAGTVPFPPRLGRPEEYAALVRHVVENPMLNGEVIRLDGALRLAPK' A
#
# COMPACT_ATOMS: atom_id res chain seq x y z
N ALA A 1 -7.18 -3.76 18.25
CA ALA A 1 -7.78 -4.77 17.36
C ALA A 1 -8.86 -4.12 16.49
N GLU A 2 -9.99 -3.68 17.06
CA GLU A 2 -11.12 -3.10 16.29
C GLU A 2 -10.76 -1.98 15.28
N VAL A 3 -9.84 -1.08 15.63
CA VAL A 3 -9.44 0.01 14.71
C VAL A 3 -8.65 -0.52 13.51
N GLN A 4 -7.78 -1.51 13.71
CA GLN A 4 -7.02 -2.13 12.63
C GLN A 4 -7.92 -2.97 11.73
N ASP A 5 -8.88 -3.69 12.32
CA ASP A 5 -9.84 -4.52 11.61
C ASP A 5 -10.83 -3.67 10.80
N SER A 6 -11.31 -2.56 11.36
CA SER A 6 -12.17 -1.61 10.64
C SER A 6 -11.44 -0.93 9.49
N LEU A 7 -10.16 -0.55 9.65
CA LEU A 7 -9.33 -0.02 8.56
C LEU A 7 -9.09 -1.07 7.48
N ALA A 8 -8.78 -2.31 7.84
CA ALA A 8 -8.60 -3.41 6.91
C ALA A 8 -9.83 -3.63 6.02
N GLY A 9 -11.04 -3.51 6.58
CA GLY A 9 -12.30 -3.65 5.85
C GLY A 9 -12.57 -2.52 4.83
N THR A 10 -11.89 -1.37 4.94
CA THR A 10 -12.05 -0.28 3.96
C THR A 10 -11.20 -0.46 2.70
N VAL A 11 -10.21 -1.35 2.70
CA VAL A 11 -9.33 -1.61 1.56
C VAL A 11 -10.08 -2.43 0.51
N PRO A 12 -10.23 -1.95 -0.74
CA PRO A 12 -10.93 -2.68 -1.79
C PRO A 12 -10.37 -4.09 -2.07
N PHE A 13 -9.08 -4.19 -2.37
CA PHE A 13 -8.41 -5.48 -2.56
C PHE A 13 -6.88 -5.33 -2.50
N PRO A 14 -6.16 -6.24 -1.83
CA PRO A 14 -6.67 -7.28 -0.93
C PRO A 14 -7.26 -6.65 0.36
N PRO A 15 -8.40 -7.13 0.89
CA PRO A 15 -9.11 -6.50 2.02
C PRO A 15 -8.44 -6.82 3.37
N ARG A 16 -7.22 -6.29 3.54
CA ARG A 16 -6.39 -6.43 4.73
C ARG A 16 -5.39 -5.29 4.81
N LEU A 17 -4.74 -5.16 5.96
CA LEU A 17 -3.55 -4.31 6.07
C LEU A 17 -2.40 -4.89 5.24
N GLY A 18 -1.59 -3.98 4.69
CA GLY A 18 -0.35 -4.32 4.01
C GLY A 18 0.64 -4.97 4.99
N ARG A 19 1.42 -5.92 4.50
CA ARG A 19 2.51 -6.53 5.25
C ARG A 19 3.83 -5.78 4.95
N PRO A 20 4.74 -5.64 5.92
CA PRO A 20 6.02 -4.94 5.70
C PRO A 20 6.81 -5.48 4.50
N GLU A 21 6.73 -6.78 4.23
CA GLU A 21 7.45 -7.44 3.15
C GLU A 21 6.95 -6.99 1.76
N GLU A 22 5.67 -6.60 1.63
CA GLU A 22 5.10 -6.11 0.38
C GLU A 22 5.65 -4.72 0.01
N TYR A 23 5.85 -3.88 1.03
CA TYR A 23 6.51 -2.59 0.86
C TYR A 23 8.00 -2.78 0.49
N ALA A 24 8.69 -3.68 1.19
CA ALA A 24 10.10 -4.00 0.88
C ALA A 24 10.28 -4.54 -0.54
N ALA A 25 9.34 -5.35 -1.04
CA ALA A 25 9.34 -5.82 -2.41
C ALA A 25 9.25 -4.68 -3.44
N LEU A 26 8.40 -3.66 -3.19
CA LEU A 26 8.32 -2.48 -4.04
C LEU A 26 9.62 -1.65 -3.99
N VAL A 27 10.20 -1.44 -2.80
CA VAL A 27 11.49 -0.74 -2.64
C VAL A 27 12.57 -1.41 -3.48
N ARG A 28 12.66 -2.74 -3.40
CA ARG A 28 13.60 -3.51 -4.22
C ARG A 28 13.38 -3.26 -5.72
N HIS A 29 12.13 -3.28 -6.20
CA HIS A 29 11.82 -3.02 -7.61
C HIS A 29 12.22 -1.61 -8.05
N VAL A 30 12.02 -0.60 -7.19
CA VAL A 30 12.44 0.78 -7.45
C VAL A 30 13.95 0.90 -7.57
N VAL A 31 14.71 0.26 -6.68
CA VAL A 31 16.19 0.30 -6.71
C VAL A 31 16.76 -0.47 -7.91
N GLU A 32 16.13 -1.56 -8.33
CA GLU A 32 16.60 -2.40 -9.45
C GLU A 32 16.26 -1.83 -10.83
N ASN A 33 15.28 -0.94 -10.96
CA ASN A 33 14.80 -0.43 -12.25
C ASN A 33 15.24 1.03 -12.51
N PRO A 34 16.24 1.28 -13.36
CA PRO A 34 16.79 2.63 -13.57
C PRO A 34 15.83 3.60 -14.26
N MET A 35 14.73 3.11 -14.84
CA MET A 35 13.71 3.96 -15.48
C MET A 35 12.67 4.50 -14.50
N LEU A 36 12.58 3.95 -13.28
CA LEU A 36 11.69 4.50 -12.25
C LEU A 36 12.35 5.73 -11.62
N ASN A 37 11.87 6.91 -11.99
CA ASN A 37 12.45 8.18 -11.56
C ASN A 37 11.39 9.28 -11.50
N GLY A 38 11.46 10.13 -10.47
CA GLY A 38 10.59 11.32 -10.35
C GLY A 38 9.10 11.03 -10.20
N GLU A 39 8.73 9.84 -9.70
CA GLU A 39 7.34 9.37 -9.65
C GLU A 39 6.91 9.02 -8.22
N VAL A 40 5.60 9.01 -7.97
CA VAL A 40 4.97 8.60 -6.71
C VAL A 40 4.08 7.38 -6.93
N ILE A 41 4.52 6.24 -6.41
CA ILE A 41 3.75 4.99 -6.50
C ILE A 41 2.95 4.80 -5.21
N ARG A 42 1.62 4.75 -5.33
CA ARG A 42 0.74 4.36 -4.21
C ARG A 42 0.69 2.84 -4.10
N LEU A 43 1.01 2.33 -2.91
CA LEU A 43 0.85 0.92 -2.53
C LEU A 43 -0.17 0.82 -1.40
N ASP A 44 -1.46 0.83 -1.76
CA ASP A 44 -2.55 1.06 -0.80
C ASP A 44 -3.82 0.23 -1.04
N GLY A 45 -3.75 -0.79 -1.90
CA GLY A 45 -4.91 -1.63 -2.21
C GLY A 45 -6.09 -0.87 -2.83
N ALA A 46 -5.81 0.25 -3.52
CA ALA A 46 -6.79 1.17 -4.13
C ALA A 46 -7.64 1.97 -3.13
N LEU A 47 -7.23 2.02 -1.86
CA LEU A 47 -7.94 2.78 -0.82
C LEU A 47 -8.00 4.29 -1.15
N ARG A 48 -9.14 4.91 -0.85
CA ARG A 48 -9.31 6.36 -0.76
C ARG A 48 -9.85 6.69 0.62
N LEU A 49 -9.09 7.44 1.41
CA LEU A 49 -9.51 7.84 2.75
C LEU A 49 -10.62 8.89 2.64
N ALA A 50 -11.79 8.58 3.19
CA ALA A 50 -12.87 9.53 3.31
C ALA A 50 -12.54 10.57 4.40
N PRO A 51 -13.03 11.82 4.28
CA PRO A 51 -13.01 12.79 5.37
C PRO A 51 -13.71 12.21 6.60
N LYS A 52 -13.23 12.56 7.80
CA LYS A 52 -13.91 12.26 9.05
C LYS A 52 -14.85 13.40 9.43
#